data_AF-A0A810QN62-F1
#
_entry.id   AF-A0A810QN62-F1
#
_cell.length_a   1.000
_cell.length_b   1.000
_cell.length_c   1.000
_cell.angle_alpha   90.00
_cell.angle_beta   90.00
_cell.angle_gamma   90.00
#
_symmetry.space_group_name_H-M   'P 1'
#
loop_
_entity.id
_entity.type
_entity.pdbx_description
1 polymer ?
#
loop_
_entity_poly.entity_id
_entity_poly.type
_entity_poly.pdbx_seq_one_letter_code
_entity_poly.pdbx_strand_id
1 'polypeptide(L)'
;MEYNFERSLDELGRVVLPVDGRRALALREGDILSVQVDPQQQTLILKKQTPSCLICRGTENLRPLPNRTWLCKACINNLNK
;
A
#
# COMPACT_ATOMS: atom_id res chain seq x y z
N MET A 1 20.19 -0.10 -9.43
CA MET A 1 19.58 0.69 -10.52
C MET A 1 18.67 1.70 -9.87
N GLU A 2 19.04 2.98 -9.94
CA GLU A 2 18.14 4.07 -9.57
C GLU A 2 17.28 4.41 -10.79
N TYR A 3 15.98 4.53 -10.59
CA TYR A 3 15.02 4.90 -11.63
C TYR A 3 14.52 6.30 -11.32
N ASN A 4 14.95 7.29 -12.10
CA ASN A 4 14.48 8.66 -11.98
C ASN A 4 13.52 8.96 -13.13
N PHE A 5 12.33 9.45 -12.80
CA PHE A 5 11.31 9.83 -13.77
C PHE A 5 10.72 11.18 -13.38
N GLU A 6 10.61 12.07 -14.36
CA GLU A 6 10.03 13.40 -14.19
C GLU A 6 8.60 13.42 -14.73
N ARG A 7 7.66 13.91 -13.92
CA ARG A 7 6.26 14.08 -14.30
C ARG A 7 5.73 15.37 -13.70
N SER A 8 5.03 16.14 -14.52
CA SER A 8 4.28 17.29 -14.05
C SER A 8 3.05 16.84 -13.28
N LEU A 9 2.60 17.67 -12.34
CA LEU A 9 1.27 17.54 -11.76
C LEU A 9 0.23 17.91 -12.81
N ASP A 10 -0.93 17.25 -12.74
CA ASP A 10 -2.11 17.72 -13.48
C ASP A 10 -2.82 18.85 -12.72
N GLU A 11 -3.91 19.37 -13.31
CA GLU A 11 -4.69 20.48 -12.76
C GLU A 11 -5.33 20.18 -11.39
N LEU A 12 -5.43 18.90 -11.02
CA LEU A 12 -5.97 18.45 -9.73
C LEU A 12 -4.87 18.09 -8.72
N GLY A 13 -3.60 18.31 -9.08
CA GLY A 13 -2.46 17.98 -8.22
C GLY A 13 -2.12 16.50 -8.15
N ARG A 14 -2.54 15.69 -9.14
CA ARG A 14 -2.16 14.27 -9.22
C ARG A 14 -0.87 14.10 -10.00
N VAL A 15 -0.10 13.07 -9.66
CA VAL A 15 1.08 12.63 -10.43
C VAL A 15 0.86 11.24 -10.99
N VAL A 16 1.22 11.04 -12.26
CA VAL A 16 1.13 9.73 -12.92
C VAL A 16 2.40 8.92 -12.67
N LEU A 17 2.27 7.74 -12.06
CA LEU A 17 3.40 6.82 -11.93
C LEU A 17 3.64 6.06 -13.26
N PRO A 18 4.82 6.16 -13.88
CA PRO A 18 5.12 5.49 -15.14
C PRO A 18 5.05 3.96 -15.00
N VAL A 19 4.92 3.26 -16.14
CA VAL A 19 4.77 1.80 -16.17
C VAL A 19 5.92 1.07 -15.47
N ASP A 20 7.14 1.58 -15.57
CA ASP A 20 8.32 0.98 -14.95
C ASP A 20 8.28 1.12 -13.42
N GLY A 21 7.89 2.29 -12.90
CA GLY A 21 7.66 2.49 -11.47
C GLY A 21 6.54 1.60 -10.91
N ARG A 22 5.45 1.44 -11.67
CA ARG A 22 4.36 0.51 -11.31
C ARG A 22 4.84 -0.94 -11.24
N ARG A 23 5.65 -1.39 -12.21
CA ARG A 23 6.22 -2.75 -12.24
C ARG A 23 7.21 -2.96 -11.10
N ALA A 24 8.10 -2.00 -10.85
CA ALA A 24 9.09 -2.06 -9.78
C ALA A 24 8.45 -2.20 -8.39
N LEU A 25 7.30 -1.55 -8.16
CA LEU A 25 6.53 -1.62 -6.92
C LEU A 25 5.42 -2.69 -6.94
N ALA A 26 5.36 -3.51 -8.00
CA ALA A 26 4.32 -4.52 -8.24
C ALA A 26 2.89 -3.99 -8.04
N LEU A 27 2.63 -2.76 -8.47
CA LEU A 27 1.35 -2.08 -8.32
C LEU A 27 0.36 -2.52 -9.39
N ARG A 28 -0.87 -2.80 -8.95
CA ARG A 28 -2.03 -3.14 -9.76
C ARG A 28 -3.15 -2.13 -9.51
N GLU A 29 -4.11 -2.09 -10.41
CA GLU A 29 -5.30 -1.28 -10.23
C GLU A 29 -6.01 -1.63 -8.91
N GLY A 30 -6.40 -0.60 -8.15
CA GLY A 30 -7.06 -0.75 -6.86
C GLY A 30 -6.13 -0.99 -5.65
N ASP A 31 -4.82 -1.17 -5.88
CA ASP A 31 -3.83 -1.23 -4.79
C ASP A 31 -3.81 0.09 -4.01
N ILE A 32 -3.58 -0.02 -2.69
CA ILE A 32 -3.49 1.14 -1.80
C ILE A 32 -2.02 1.45 -1.57
N LEU A 33 -1.67 2.73 -1.67
CA LEU A 33 -0.36 3.25 -1.30
C LEU A 33 -0.51 4.11 -0.03
N SER A 34 0.38 3.93 0.93
CA SER A 34 0.60 4.93 1.98
C SER A 34 1.61 5.94 1.52
N VAL A 35 1.30 7.22 1.71
CA VAL A 35 2.18 8.35 1.40
C VAL A 35 2.75 8.89 2.72
N GLN A 36 4.07 8.93 2.82
CA GLN A 36 4.77 9.63 3.91
C GLN A 36 5.38 10.91 3.33
N VAL A 37 5.21 12.02 4.05
CA VAL A 37 5.67 13.35 3.62
C VAL A 37 6.83 13.77 4.51
N ASP A 38 7.96 14.14 3.90
CA ASP A 38 9.07 14.79 4.58
C ASP A 38 9.23 16.22 4.04
N PRO A 39 8.72 17.23 4.75
CA PRO A 39 8.83 18.63 4.33
C PRO A 39 10.26 19.17 4.34
N GLN A 40 11.16 18.64 5.19
CA GLN A 40 12.53 19.15 5.30
C GLN A 40 13.37 18.73 4.09
N GLN A 41 13.14 17.51 3.61
CA GLN A 41 13.81 16.97 2.42
C GLN A 41 13.02 17.23 1.12
N GLN A 42 11.81 17.78 1.22
CA GLN A 42 10.88 17.95 0.10
C GLN A 42 10.59 16.63 -0.64
N THR A 43 10.50 15.51 0.10
CA THR A 43 10.30 14.18 -0.48
C THR A 43 8.94 13.59 -0.09
N LEU A 44 8.40 12.78 -1.01
CA LEU A 44 7.28 11.89 -0.76
C LEU A 44 7.75 10.46 -0.87
N ILE A 45 7.47 9.65 0.15
CA ILE A 45 7.77 8.21 0.14
C ILE A 45 6.46 7.46 -0.04
N LEU A 46 6.35 6.74 -1.15
CA LEU A 46 5.20 5.87 -1.46
C LEU A 46 5.53 4.43 -1.05
N LYS A 47 4.66 3.80 -0.26
CA LYS A 47 4.78 2.38 0.12
C LYS A 47 3.49 1.64 -0.22
N LYS A 48 3.62 0.50 -0.89
CA LYS A 48 2.49 -0.41 -1.13
C LYS A 48 1.97 -0.95 0.19
N GLN A 49 0.69 -0.73 0.46
CA GLN A 49 0.04 -1.33 1.62
C GLN A 49 -0.26 -2.79 1.32
N THR A 50 0.29 -3.67 2.14
CA THR A 50 -0.01 -5.10 2.10
C THR A 50 -1.10 -5.42 3.12
N PRO A 51 -2.06 -6.30 2.77
CA PRO A 51 -3.00 -6.84 3.74
C PRO A 51 -2.29 -7.34 5.00
N SER A 52 -2.82 -6.97 6.16
CA SER A 52 -2.38 -7.48 7.45
C SER A 52 -3.59 -7.77 8.32
N CYS A 53 -3.42 -8.69 9.26
CA CYS A 53 -4.44 -9.03 10.23
C CYS A 53 -4.77 -7.79 11.06
N LEU A 54 -6.06 -7.45 11.16
CA LEU A 54 -6.54 -6.30 11.92
C LEU A 54 -6.09 -6.34 13.40
N ILE A 55 -6.00 -7.54 13.98
CA ILE A 55 -5.69 -7.73 15.40
C ILE A 55 -4.16 -7.82 15.62
N CYS A 56 -3.52 -8.84 15.04
CA CYS A 56 -2.11 -9.12 15.35
C CYS A 56 -1.11 -8.52 14.36
N ARG A 57 -1.58 -7.82 13.31
CA ARG A 57 -0.75 -7.29 12.20
C ARG A 57 0.05 -8.34 11.42
N GLY A 58 -0.12 -9.62 11.70
CA GLY A 58 0.48 -10.71 10.93
C GLY A 58 -0.03 -10.74 9.49
N THR A 59 0.77 -11.28 8.58
CA THR A 59 0.47 -11.33 7.14
C THR A 59 0.12 -12.74 6.65
N GLU A 60 0.19 -13.73 7.53
CA GLU A 60 -0.04 -15.13 7.20
C GLU A 60 -1.51 -15.55 7.36
N ASN A 61 -1.95 -16.48 6.50
CA ASN A 61 -3.28 -17.11 6.58
C ASN A 61 -4.43 -16.09 6.70
N LEU A 62 -4.32 -14.97 6.00
CA LEU A 62 -5.30 -13.90 5.99
C LEU A 62 -6.56 -14.32 5.24
N ARG A 63 -7.71 -14.03 5.83
CA ARG A 63 -9.02 -14.11 5.20
C ARG A 63 -9.56 -12.69 5.00
N PRO A 64 -10.04 -12.35 3.80
CA PRO A 64 -10.66 -11.06 3.54
C PRO A 64 -12.00 -10.97 4.28
N LEU A 65 -12.30 -9.77 4.75
CA LEU A 65 -13.54 -9.35 5.38
C LEU A 65 -14.11 -8.14 4.62
N PRO A 66 -15.35 -7.72 4.92
CA PRO A 66 -15.91 -6.48 4.39
C PRO A 66 -15.00 -5.27 4.63
N ASN A 67 -15.18 -4.23 3.81
CA ASN A 67 -14.47 -2.94 3.95
C ASN A 67 -12.93 -3.04 3.84
N ARG A 68 -12.41 -3.97 3.01
CA ARG A 68 -10.96 -4.17 2.82
C ARG A 68 -10.24 -4.40 4.15
N THR A 69 -10.78 -5.26 4.99
CA THR A 69 -10.11 -5.70 6.22
C THR A 69 -9.73 -7.18 6.10
N TRP A 70 -8.75 -7.61 6.89
CA TRP A 70 -8.29 -9.00 6.89
C TRP A 70 -8.11 -9.50 8.31
N LEU A 71 -8.44 -10.76 8.55
CA LEU A 71 -8.11 -11.46 9.79
C LEU A 71 -7.35 -12.74 9.48
N CYS A 72 -6.30 -13.02 10.26
CA CYS A 72 -5.61 -14.30 10.16
C CYS A 72 -6.43 -15.42 10.83
N LYS A 73 -6.23 -16.66 10.37
CA LYS A 73 -6.87 -17.84 10.95
C LYS A 73 -6.72 -17.95 12.47
N ALA A 74 -5.54 -17.59 13.01
CA ALA A 74 -5.29 -17.63 14.45
C ALA A 74 -6.19 -16.66 15.24
N CYS A 75 -6.34 -15.43 14.76
CA CYS A 75 -7.23 -14.45 15.40
C CYS A 75 -8.70 -14.83 15.27
N ILE A 76 -9.12 -15.41 14.13
CA ILE A 76 -10.49 -15.91 13.95
C ILE A 76 -10.80 -17.01 14.99
N ASN A 77 -9.88 -17.95 15.20
CA ASN A 77 -10.06 -19.03 16.17
C ASN A 77 -10.14 -18.52 17.62
N ASN A 78 -9.48 -17.40 17.93
CA ASN A 78 -9.54 -16.79 19.25
C ASN A 78 -10.85 -16.02 19.51
N LEU A 79 -11.57 -15.58 18.47
CA LEU A 79 -12.86 -14.90 18.59
C LEU A 79 -14.04 -15.86 18.80
N ASN A 80 -13.89 -17.12 18.38
CA ASN A 80 -14.91 -18.16 18.52
C ASN A 80 -14.80 -18.96 19.83
N LYS A 81 -14.02 -18.45 20.80
CA LYS A 81 -13.94 -18.97 22.17
C LYS A 81 -14.68 -18.02 23.09
#